data_AF-A0A841PKF7-F1
#
_entry.id   AF-A0A841PKF7-F1
#
_cell.length_a   1.000
_cell.length_b   1.000
_cell.length_c   1.000
_cell.angle_alpha   90.00
_cell.angle_beta   90.00
_cell.angle_gamma   90.00
#
_symmetry.space_group_name_H-M   'P 1'
#
loop_
_entity.id
_entity.type
_entity.pdbx_description
1 polymer ?
#
loop_
_entity_poly.entity_id
_entity_poly.type
_entity_poly.pdbx_seq_one_letter_code
_entity_poly.pdbx_strand_id
1 'polypeptide(L)'
;MTNSHDHFNQLCSDPIIRHQHQQAFHCPECLPASKYDDRFGSPHDCPEILPTHRFSSPTTELSTEEFEKLKACIHEINDLLLTLGVREDETHVQLRMRLQQLHKQFVRITVKCEGEKIKFLGGLKKAGRDFVHLNTLDENILIPNKRICSIDHEPNHDQHGHEPELINIDRCFRRDLVLRFGEVVSGDPSLINLFFGISLSLFLVSFIGCDIQVSINEEEDTGKEDEKQKDRVIESEEHQIQQKRIMGCLIESEESAIQVKWGNEIQRIQFEDICFIKL
;
A
#
# COMPACT_ATOMS: atom_id res chain seq x y z
N MET A 1 30.02 -47.29 25.09
CA MET A 1 30.20 -48.08 23.85
C MET A 1 28.82 -48.37 23.29
N THR A 2 28.55 -47.84 22.09
CA THR A 2 27.60 -48.29 21.03
C THR A 2 26.16 -48.63 21.45
N ASN A 3 25.19 -47.78 21.10
CA ASN A 3 24.40 -47.75 19.85
C ASN A 3 23.34 -48.87 19.75
N SER A 4 22.07 -48.47 19.83
CA SER A 4 20.95 -49.15 19.18
C SER A 4 19.94 -48.08 18.75
N HIS A 5 20.11 -47.62 17.51
CA HIS A 5 19.06 -46.95 16.75
C HIS A 5 18.54 -47.99 15.79
N ASP A 6 17.28 -48.37 15.93
CA ASP A 6 16.53 -48.98 14.85
C ASP A 6 15.06 -48.61 14.93
N HIS A 7 14.49 -48.47 13.74
CA HIS A 7 13.09 -48.29 13.38
C HIS A 7 12.44 -46.92 13.62
N PHE A 8 12.31 -46.17 12.53
CA PHE A 8 11.00 -45.90 11.89
C PHE A 8 11.21 -45.47 10.43
N ASN A 9 11.33 -46.45 9.54
CA ASN A 9 11.08 -46.25 8.11
C ASN A 9 9.57 -46.32 7.90
N GLN A 10 8.90 -45.18 7.69
CA GLN A 10 7.58 -45.15 7.07
C GLN A 10 7.67 -44.37 5.76
N LEU A 11 7.59 -45.14 4.67
CA LEU A 11 7.50 -44.71 3.29
C LEU A 11 6.13 -44.07 3.06
N CYS A 12 6.08 -42.78 2.73
CA CYS A 12 4.89 -42.16 2.18
C CYS A 12 4.58 -42.81 0.82
N SER A 13 3.44 -43.46 0.72
CA SER A 13 2.94 -44.08 -0.50
C SER A 13 1.72 -43.32 -0.97
N ASP A 14 1.89 -42.35 -1.86
CA ASP A 14 0.79 -41.81 -2.67
C ASP A 14 1.17 -41.91 -4.16
N PRO A 15 0.39 -42.66 -4.97
CA PRO A 15 0.56 -42.69 -6.40
C PRO A 15 -0.23 -41.54 -7.03
N ILE A 16 0.26 -41.03 -8.16
CA ILE A 16 -0.31 -39.98 -9.02
C ILE A 16 0.28 -38.59 -8.73
N ILE A 17 1.44 -38.33 -9.33
CA ILE A 17 1.68 -37.26 -10.33
C ILE A 17 3.10 -37.49 -10.87
N ARG A 18 3.22 -37.78 -12.17
CA ARG A 18 4.51 -37.88 -12.86
C ARG A 18 4.97 -36.47 -13.22
N HIS A 19 5.78 -35.83 -12.38
CA HIS A 19 6.60 -34.70 -12.80
C HIS A 19 7.98 -35.20 -13.23
N GLN A 20 8.33 -34.98 -14.51
CA GLN A 20 9.71 -35.06 -14.98
C GLN A 20 10.47 -33.83 -14.47
N HIS A 21 10.97 -33.90 -13.24
CA HIS A 21 12.04 -33.03 -12.76
C HIS A 21 13.21 -33.90 -12.34
N GLN A 22 14.30 -33.83 -13.11
CA GLN A 22 15.60 -34.46 -12.81
C GLN A 22 16.35 -33.75 -11.66
N GLN A 23 15.63 -33.20 -10.69
CA GLN A 23 16.21 -32.74 -9.44
C GLN A 23 15.48 -33.50 -8.34
N ALA A 24 16.22 -34.37 -7.66
CA ALA A 24 15.72 -35.07 -6.49
C ALA A 24 15.16 -34.02 -5.53
N PHE A 25 13.90 -34.17 -5.15
CA PHE A 25 13.28 -33.34 -4.14
C PHE A 25 14.05 -33.57 -2.84
N HIS A 26 15.02 -32.70 -2.54
CA HIS A 26 15.69 -32.70 -1.26
C HIS A 26 14.72 -32.03 -0.28
N CYS A 27 14.25 -32.79 0.71
CA CYS A 27 13.60 -32.17 1.86
C CYS A 27 14.55 -31.09 2.40
N PRO A 28 14.06 -29.88 2.72
CA PRO A 28 14.88 -28.87 3.36
C PRO A 28 15.55 -29.48 4.60
N GLU A 29 16.81 -29.14 4.79
CA GLU A 29 17.69 -29.66 5.83
C GLU A 29 16.94 -29.61 7.19
N CYS A 30 16.72 -30.77 7.81
CA CYS A 30 16.03 -30.85 9.09
C CYS A 30 16.82 -30.02 10.11
N LEU A 31 16.31 -28.83 10.46
CA LEU A 31 16.98 -27.97 11.41
C LEU A 31 17.02 -28.67 12.77
N PRO A 32 18.19 -28.79 13.42
CA PRO A 32 18.30 -29.40 14.73
C PRO A 32 17.47 -28.59 15.73
N ALA A 33 16.86 -29.25 16.72
CA ALA A 33 16.03 -28.62 17.75
C ALA A 33 16.72 -27.47 18.54
N SER A 34 18.05 -27.37 18.44
CA SER A 34 18.90 -26.35 19.03
C SER A 34 19.09 -25.08 18.19
N LYS A 35 18.73 -25.09 16.90
CA LYS A 35 18.62 -23.83 16.13
C LYS A 35 17.31 -23.16 16.53
N TYR A 36 17.38 -21.86 16.85
CA TYR A 36 16.21 -21.01 17.03
C TYR A 36 15.50 -20.91 15.68
N ASP A 37 14.63 -21.88 15.42
CA ASP A 37 13.59 -21.75 14.43
C ASP A 37 12.68 -20.61 14.92
N ASP A 38 12.28 -19.72 14.03
CA ASP A 38 11.39 -18.59 14.33
C ASP A 38 9.97 -19.11 14.52
N ARG A 39 9.78 -20.04 15.48
CA ARG A 39 8.61 -20.90 15.76
C ARG A 39 7.33 -20.10 16.06
N PHE A 40 6.95 -19.15 15.22
CA PHE A 40 5.78 -18.29 15.38
C PHE A 40 5.58 -17.80 16.82
N GLY A 41 6.69 -17.52 17.50
CA GLY A 41 6.77 -17.50 18.95
C GLY A 41 6.51 -18.86 19.58
N SER A 42 7.57 -19.52 20.03
CA SER A 42 7.42 -20.46 21.14
C SER A 42 6.72 -19.72 22.29
N PRO A 43 5.73 -20.31 22.97
CA PRO A 43 4.83 -19.62 23.92
C PRO A 43 5.50 -18.95 25.13
N HIS A 44 6.82 -18.90 25.20
CA HIS A 44 7.59 -18.53 26.39
C HIS A 44 8.08 -17.07 26.40
N ASP A 45 8.08 -16.35 25.27
CA ASP A 45 8.62 -14.97 25.18
C ASP A 45 7.59 -13.89 24.81
N CYS A 46 6.30 -14.24 24.72
CA CYS A 46 5.21 -13.28 24.52
C CYS A 46 4.60 -12.91 25.89
N PRO A 47 3.96 -11.74 26.05
CA PRO A 47 3.29 -11.38 27.30
C PRO A 47 2.35 -12.50 27.75
N GLU A 48 2.20 -12.65 29.08
CA GLU A 48 1.49 -13.77 29.72
C GLU A 48 0.32 -14.24 28.87
N ILE A 49 0.37 -15.52 28.49
CA ILE A 49 -0.75 -16.20 27.83
C ILE A 49 -1.96 -15.95 28.71
N LEU A 50 -2.86 -15.05 28.27
CA LEU A 50 -4.18 -14.97 28.84
C LEU A 50 -4.73 -16.39 28.78
N PRO A 51 -5.07 -17.02 29.91
CA PRO A 51 -5.51 -18.41 29.94
C PRO A 51 -6.74 -18.53 29.03
N THR A 52 -6.49 -18.95 27.80
CA THR A 52 -7.53 -19.19 26.82
C THR A 52 -7.98 -20.62 27.04
N HIS A 53 -9.27 -20.77 27.33
CA HIS A 53 -9.90 -22.08 27.41
C HIS A 53 -9.61 -22.81 26.10
N ARG A 54 -9.14 -24.07 26.15
CA ARG A 54 -9.03 -24.88 24.94
C ARG A 54 -10.45 -25.16 24.46
N PHE A 55 -10.91 -24.36 23.50
CA PHE A 55 -12.18 -24.59 22.84
C PHE A 55 -12.01 -25.82 21.93
N SER A 56 -12.57 -26.96 22.33
CA SER A 56 -13.19 -27.86 21.37
C SER A 56 -14.07 -26.99 20.47
N SER A 57 -13.96 -27.11 19.14
CA SER A 57 -14.72 -26.30 18.17
C SER A 57 -16.08 -25.86 18.72
N PRO A 58 -16.29 -24.56 19.02
CA PRO A 58 -17.45 -24.17 19.80
C PRO A 58 -18.69 -24.18 18.92
N THR A 59 -19.64 -25.05 19.27
CA THR A 59 -21.06 -24.73 19.13
C THR A 59 -21.33 -23.61 20.14
N THR A 60 -21.20 -22.37 19.65
CA THR A 60 -21.65 -21.10 20.23
C THR A 60 -22.31 -21.17 21.61
N GLU A 61 -21.61 -20.71 22.65
CA GLU A 61 -22.19 -20.37 23.97
C GLU A 61 -22.96 -19.02 23.95
N LEU A 62 -23.10 -18.39 22.78
CA LEU A 62 -23.87 -17.16 22.59
C LEU A 62 -25.35 -17.49 22.47
N SER A 63 -26.20 -16.65 23.10
CA SER A 63 -27.62 -16.69 22.79
C SER A 63 -27.83 -16.41 21.30
N THR A 64 -28.92 -16.93 20.72
CA THR A 64 -29.19 -16.79 19.28
C THR A 64 -29.22 -15.32 18.85
N GLU A 65 -29.67 -14.42 19.73
CA GLU A 65 -29.70 -12.98 19.49
C GLU A 65 -28.30 -12.35 19.45
N GLU A 66 -27.43 -12.69 20.41
CA GLU A 66 -26.05 -12.18 20.44
C GLU A 66 -25.21 -12.71 19.29
N PHE A 67 -25.44 -13.96 18.88
CA PHE A 67 -24.76 -14.56 17.75
C PHE A 67 -25.15 -13.88 16.43
N GLU A 68 -26.44 -13.64 16.19
CA GLU A 68 -26.91 -12.92 15.00
C GLU A 68 -26.40 -11.48 15.00
N LYS A 69 -26.36 -10.81 16.16
CA LYS A 69 -25.79 -9.46 16.28
C LYS A 69 -24.29 -9.43 15.97
N LEU A 70 -23.53 -10.40 16.48
CA LEU A 70 -22.10 -10.53 16.19
C LEU A 70 -21.88 -10.80 14.71
N LYS A 71 -22.67 -11.70 14.11
CA LYS A 71 -22.59 -12.04 12.71
C LYS A 71 -22.92 -10.85 11.82
N ALA A 72 -23.95 -10.07 12.17
CA ALA A 72 -24.28 -8.81 11.50
C ALA A 72 -23.12 -7.80 11.56
N CYS A 73 -22.49 -7.64 12.73
CA CYS A 73 -21.32 -6.76 12.90
C CYS A 73 -20.12 -7.22 12.05
N ILE A 74 -19.83 -8.52 12.03
CA ILE A 74 -18.76 -9.09 11.18
C ILE A 74 -19.08 -8.86 9.70
N HIS A 75 -20.33 -9.06 9.29
CA HIS A 75 -20.75 -8.80 7.91
C HIS A 75 -20.62 -7.32 7.54
N GLU A 76 -21.04 -6.41 8.42
CA GLU A 76 -20.91 -4.96 8.20
C GLU A 76 -19.45 -4.54 8.03
N ILE A 77 -18.55 -5.03 8.89
CA ILE A 77 -17.11 -4.74 8.79
C ILE A 77 -16.52 -5.36 7.52
N ASN A 78 -16.87 -6.60 7.20
CA ASN A 78 -16.38 -7.24 5.98
C ASN A 78 -16.91 -6.56 4.71
N ASP A 79 -18.17 -6.12 4.70
CA ASP A 79 -18.75 -5.35 3.60
C ASP A 79 -18.07 -3.99 3.46
N LEU A 80 -17.73 -3.33 4.58
CA LEU A 80 -16.93 -2.10 4.56
C LEU A 80 -15.53 -2.37 3.98
N LEU A 81 -14.84 -3.43 4.42
CA LEU A 81 -13.53 -3.82 3.88
C LEU A 81 -13.60 -4.19 2.40
N LEU A 82 -14.67 -4.84 1.95
CA LEU A 82 -14.92 -5.15 0.53
C LEU A 82 -15.23 -3.89 -0.28
N THR A 83 -15.92 -2.91 0.31
CA THR A 83 -16.18 -1.61 -0.31
C THR A 83 -14.89 -0.80 -0.46
N LEU A 84 -14.02 -0.86 0.55
CA LEU A 84 -12.67 -0.28 0.50
C LEU A 84 -11.78 -1.03 -0.51
N GLY A 85 -11.96 -2.34 -0.63
CA GLY A 85 -11.33 -3.22 -1.62
C GLY A 85 -11.98 -3.11 -3.00
N VAL A 86 -12.01 -1.90 -3.58
CA VAL A 86 -12.37 -1.71 -5.00
C VAL A 86 -11.55 -2.69 -5.84
N ARG A 87 -12.20 -3.43 -6.74
CA ARG A 87 -11.52 -4.34 -7.69
C ARG A 87 -10.55 -3.52 -8.53
N GLU A 88 -9.27 -3.54 -8.17
CA GLU A 88 -8.20 -2.99 -8.98
C GLU A 88 -8.11 -3.82 -10.27
N ASP A 89 -8.05 -3.16 -11.44
CA ASP A 89 -7.69 -3.87 -12.67
C ASP A 89 -6.29 -4.47 -12.51
N GLU A 90 -6.00 -5.60 -13.16
CA GLU A 90 -4.72 -6.29 -13.01
C GLU A 90 -3.50 -5.38 -13.29
N THR A 91 -3.68 -4.37 -14.14
CA THR A 91 -2.68 -3.34 -14.45
C THR A 91 -2.38 -2.43 -13.25
N HIS A 92 -3.40 -2.05 -12.48
CA HIS A 92 -3.26 -1.21 -11.29
C HIS A 92 -2.57 -1.97 -10.14
N VAL A 93 -2.90 -3.26 -9.95
CA VAL A 93 -2.24 -4.13 -8.97
C VAL A 93 -0.75 -4.27 -9.30
N GLN A 94 -0.42 -4.55 -10.56
CA GLN A 94 0.98 -4.71 -10.99
C GLN A 94 1.78 -3.41 -10.84
N LEU A 95 1.19 -2.26 -11.18
CA LEU A 95 1.81 -0.96 -10.97
C LEU A 95 2.06 -0.69 -9.48
N ARG A 96 1.08 -0.97 -8.62
CA ARG A 96 1.21 -0.81 -7.17
C ARG A 96 2.34 -1.67 -6.60
N MET A 97 2.40 -2.94 -6.97
CA MET A 97 3.47 -3.85 -6.54
C MET A 97 4.86 -3.34 -6.99
N ARG A 98 4.98 -2.81 -8.21
CA ARG A 98 6.23 -2.19 -8.68
C ARG A 98 6.56 -0.91 -7.92
N LEU A 99 5.58 -0.06 -7.64
CA LEU A 99 5.77 1.15 -6.85
C LEU A 99 6.18 0.85 -5.40
N GLN A 100 5.63 -0.20 -4.79
CA GLN A 100 6.05 -0.67 -3.47
C GLN A 100 7.51 -1.15 -3.47
N GLN A 101 8.02 -1.71 -4.59
CA GLN A 101 9.44 -2.04 -4.74
C GLN A 101 10.35 -0.82 -4.79
N LEU A 102 9.81 0.33 -5.19
CA LEU A 102 10.53 1.61 -5.24
C LEU A 102 10.39 2.41 -3.94
N HIS A 103 9.71 1.87 -2.92
CA HIS A 103 9.52 2.56 -1.65
C HIS A 103 10.87 2.93 -1.01
N LYS A 104 10.97 4.17 -0.53
CA LYS A 104 12.19 4.80 0.02
C LYS A 104 13.33 4.97 -0.99
N GLN A 105 13.10 4.71 -2.28
CA GLN A 105 14.08 4.99 -3.33
C GLN A 105 13.87 6.38 -3.92
N PHE A 106 14.95 6.94 -4.45
CA PHE A 106 14.91 8.22 -5.12
C PHE A 106 14.52 8.02 -6.58
N VAL A 107 13.39 8.60 -6.98
CA VAL A 107 12.77 8.39 -8.28
C VAL A 107 12.49 9.70 -8.99
N ARG A 108 12.51 9.65 -10.31
CA ARG A 108 12.09 10.71 -11.21
C ARG A 108 10.74 10.35 -11.80
N ILE A 109 9.69 11.09 -11.47
CA ILE A 109 8.33 10.86 -11.95
C ILE A 109 8.02 11.90 -13.01
N THR A 110 7.67 11.45 -14.22
CA THR A 110 7.17 12.33 -15.28
C THR A 110 5.65 12.28 -15.27
N VAL A 111 5.01 13.44 -15.10
CA VAL A 111 3.55 13.61 -15.03
C VAL A 111 3.08 14.41 -16.25
N LYS A 112 1.97 13.99 -16.86
CA LYS A 112 1.32 14.74 -17.94
C LYS A 112 0.21 15.63 -17.39
N CYS A 113 0.35 16.93 -17.61
CA CYS A 113 -0.61 17.97 -17.25
C CYS A 113 -0.75 18.90 -18.47
N GLU A 114 -1.96 19.10 -18.98
CA GLU A 114 -2.27 20.02 -20.10
C GLU A 114 -1.40 19.81 -21.36
N GLY A 115 -1.03 18.56 -21.64
CA GLY A 115 -0.15 18.21 -22.76
C GLY A 115 1.35 18.44 -22.50
N GLU A 116 1.70 19.11 -21.41
CA GLU A 116 3.07 19.25 -20.94
C GLU A 116 3.49 18.08 -20.05
N LYS A 117 4.80 17.79 -20.04
CA LYS A 117 5.41 16.79 -19.18
C LYS A 117 6.20 17.48 -18.08
N ILE A 118 5.72 17.35 -16.84
CA ILE A 118 6.37 17.87 -15.65
C ILE A 118 7.19 16.74 -15.04
N LYS A 119 8.45 17.01 -14.69
CA LYS A 119 9.33 16.02 -14.05
C LYS A 119 9.50 16.38 -12.58
N PHE A 120 9.16 15.47 -11.69
CA PHE A 120 9.41 15.56 -10.26
C PHE A 120 10.56 14.64 -9.89
N LEU A 121 11.43 15.10 -9.00
CA LEU A 121 12.54 14.33 -8.47
C LEU A 121 12.42 14.30 -6.95
N GLY A 122 12.40 13.11 -6.36
CA GLY A 122 12.24 12.99 -4.90
C GLY A 122 12.26 11.54 -4.42
N GLY A 123 12.20 11.38 -3.10
CA GLY A 123 12.07 10.06 -2.47
C GLY A 123 10.63 9.57 -2.51
N LEU A 124 10.41 8.36 -3.03
CA LEU A 124 9.08 7.74 -3.01
C LEU A 124 8.72 7.35 -1.57
N LYS A 125 7.83 8.13 -0.95
CA LYS A 125 7.47 7.96 0.46
C LYS A 125 6.39 6.92 0.66
N LYS A 126 5.33 6.95 -0.15
CA LYS A 126 4.27 5.94 -0.14
C LYS A 126 3.63 5.84 -1.53
N ALA A 127 3.11 4.67 -1.85
CA ALA A 127 2.19 4.49 -2.97
C ALA A 127 0.84 4.06 -2.41
N GLY A 128 -0.20 4.81 -2.76
CA GLY A 128 -1.58 4.44 -2.50
C GLY A 128 -2.15 3.58 -3.63
N ARG A 129 -3.46 3.36 -3.58
CA ARG A 129 -4.21 2.65 -4.62
C ARG A 129 -4.18 3.40 -5.96
N ASP A 130 -4.45 4.70 -5.91
CA ASP A 130 -4.67 5.57 -7.08
C ASP A 130 -3.75 6.79 -7.10
N PHE A 131 -2.77 6.87 -6.20
CA PHE A 131 -1.80 7.97 -6.14
C PHE A 131 -0.41 7.53 -5.68
N VAL A 132 0.57 8.39 -5.94
CA VAL A 132 1.93 8.33 -5.42
C VAL A 132 2.20 9.53 -4.53
N HIS A 133 2.82 9.30 -3.38
CA HIS A 133 3.31 10.31 -2.46
C HIS A 133 4.83 10.40 -2.56
N LEU A 134 5.30 11.51 -3.13
CA LEU A 134 6.70 11.85 -3.30
C LEU A 134 7.11 12.88 -2.25
N ASN A 135 8.26 12.67 -1.63
CA ASN A 135 8.89 13.65 -0.75
C ASN A 135 10.05 14.31 -1.49
N THR A 136 9.94 15.60 -1.79
CA THR A 136 11.06 16.39 -2.34
C THR A 136 11.81 17.06 -1.19
N LEU A 137 12.82 17.88 -1.48
CA LEU A 137 13.55 18.60 -0.44
C LEU A 137 12.68 19.66 0.26
N ASP A 138 11.70 20.22 -0.46
CA ASP A 138 10.96 21.40 -0.02
C ASP A 138 9.48 21.11 0.28
N GLU A 139 8.90 20.04 -0.27
CA GLU A 139 7.45 19.79 -0.24
C GLU A 139 7.06 18.32 -0.37
N ASN A 140 5.87 17.96 0.13
CA ASN A 140 5.27 16.64 -0.10
C ASN A 140 4.30 16.75 -1.29
N ILE A 141 4.50 15.92 -2.30
CA ILE A 141 3.72 15.96 -3.55
C ILE A 141 2.90 14.68 -3.67
N LEU A 142 1.60 14.83 -3.87
CA LEU A 142 0.68 13.75 -4.22
C LEU A 142 0.37 13.81 -5.72
N ILE A 143 0.54 12.69 -6.41
CA ILE A 143 0.38 12.59 -7.86
C ILE A 143 -0.60 11.44 -8.15
N PRO A 144 -1.76 11.71 -8.79
CA PRO A 144 -2.66 10.65 -9.22
C PRO A 144 -1.99 9.72 -10.24
N ASN A 145 -2.18 8.40 -10.08
CA ASN A 145 -1.57 7.39 -10.94
C ASN A 145 -1.94 7.57 -12.42
N LYS A 146 -3.17 8.02 -12.69
CA LYS A 146 -3.67 8.32 -14.05
C LYS A 146 -2.84 9.38 -14.78
N ARG A 147 -2.14 10.25 -14.05
CA ARG A 147 -1.35 11.36 -14.61
C ARG A 147 0.12 11.01 -14.80
N ILE A 148 0.59 9.88 -14.26
CA ILE A 148 1.99 9.45 -14.37
C ILE A 148 2.24 8.86 -15.76
N CYS A 149 3.26 9.35 -16.45
CA CYS A 149 3.73 8.82 -17.72
C CYS A 149 4.90 7.85 -17.57
N SER A 150 5.88 8.19 -16.73
CA SER A 150 7.04 7.35 -16.47
C SER A 150 7.55 7.55 -15.05
N ILE A 151 8.20 6.51 -14.53
CA ILE A 151 8.91 6.52 -13.27
C ILE A 151 10.27 5.93 -13.55
N ASP A 152 11.30 6.76 -13.43
CA ASP A 152 12.68 6.41 -13.71
C ASP A 152 13.45 6.37 -12.39
N HIS A 153 14.19 5.29 -12.14
CA HIS A 153 15.05 5.17 -10.96
C HIS A 153 16.32 6.01 -11.17
N GLU A 154 16.70 6.82 -10.18
CA GLU A 154 17.94 7.59 -10.25
C GLU A 154 19.11 6.76 -9.65
N PRO A 155 20.06 6.28 -10.46
CA PRO A 155 21.07 5.30 -10.03
C PRO A 155 22.11 5.84 -9.04
N ASN A 156 22.16 7.16 -8.83
CA ASN A 156 23.20 7.83 -8.03
C ASN A 156 22.84 8.04 -6.55
N HIS A 157 21.63 7.64 -6.11
CA HIS A 157 21.27 7.66 -4.70
C HIS A 157 21.44 6.28 -4.09
N ASP A 158 22.06 6.21 -2.91
CA ASP A 158 22.37 4.97 -2.18
C ASP A 158 21.17 4.02 -2.20
N GLN A 159 21.32 2.92 -2.95
CA GLN A 159 20.34 1.84 -3.00
C GLN A 159 20.29 1.19 -1.62
N HIS A 160 19.47 1.75 -0.73
CA HIS A 160 19.04 1.02 0.44
C HIS A 160 18.20 -0.11 -0.12
N GLY A 161 18.73 -1.34 -0.03
CA GLY A 161 18.08 -2.52 -0.57
C GLY A 161 16.62 -2.55 -0.16
N HIS A 162 15.76 -2.98 -1.09
CA HIS A 162 14.34 -3.15 -0.81
C HIS A 162 14.20 -4.19 0.30
N GLU A 163 14.03 -3.73 1.54
CA GLU A 163 13.58 -4.60 2.62
C GLU A 163 12.06 -4.70 2.48
N PRO A 164 11.52 -5.92 2.27
CA PRO A 164 10.09 -6.11 2.22
C PRO A 164 9.44 -5.50 3.45
N GLU A 165 8.36 -4.75 3.24
CA GLU A 165 7.56 -4.22 4.33
C GLU A 165 7.11 -5.42 5.16
N LEU A 166 7.41 -5.37 6.46
CA LEU A 166 7.17 -6.44 7.44
C LEU A 166 8.21 -7.59 7.52
N ILE A 167 9.36 -7.52 6.85
CA ILE A 167 10.38 -8.60 6.96
C ILE A 167 10.93 -8.74 8.40
N ASN A 168 11.22 -7.61 9.04
CA ASN A 168 11.85 -7.52 10.36
C ASN A 168 10.87 -7.14 11.47
N ILE A 169 9.58 -7.47 11.32
CA ILE A 169 8.60 -7.15 12.36
C ILE A 169 8.81 -7.98 13.62
N ASP A 170 8.44 -7.37 14.74
CA ASP A 170 8.40 -8.05 16.02
C ASP A 170 7.54 -9.33 15.95
N ARG A 171 7.99 -10.35 16.68
CA ARG A 171 7.36 -11.67 16.74
C ARG A 171 5.92 -11.60 17.25
N CYS A 172 5.65 -10.78 18.27
CA CYS A 172 4.29 -10.62 18.80
C CYS A 172 3.41 -9.91 17.78
N PHE A 173 3.95 -8.89 17.12
CA PHE A 173 3.23 -8.18 16.05
C PHE A 173 2.90 -9.09 14.86
N ARG A 174 3.84 -9.96 14.43
CA ARG A 174 3.58 -10.97 13.40
C ARG A 174 2.44 -11.90 13.78
N ARG A 175 2.43 -12.37 15.03
CA ARG A 175 1.36 -13.24 15.55
C ARG A 175 0.02 -12.52 15.56
N ASP A 176 0.00 -11.29 16.02
CA ASP A 176 -1.22 -10.47 16.07
C ASP A 176 -1.75 -10.19 14.66
N LEU A 177 -0.88 -9.89 13.70
CA LEU A 177 -1.24 -9.73 12.29
C LEU A 177 -1.88 -10.99 11.71
N VAL A 178 -1.42 -12.18 12.11
CA VAL A 178 -1.93 -13.47 11.59
C VAL A 178 -3.22 -13.90 12.29
N LEU A 179 -3.31 -13.74 13.61
CA LEU A 179 -4.46 -14.21 14.40
C LEU A 179 -5.59 -13.18 14.48
N ARG A 180 -5.26 -11.89 14.37
CA ARG A 180 -6.18 -10.75 14.55
C ARG A 180 -6.06 -9.76 13.39
N PHE A 181 -5.87 -10.27 12.18
CA PHE A 181 -5.60 -9.48 10.98
C PHE A 181 -6.55 -8.28 10.83
N GLY A 182 -7.86 -8.51 10.88
CA GLY A 182 -8.85 -7.46 10.69
C GLY A 182 -8.73 -6.33 11.73
N GLU A 183 -8.61 -6.68 13.01
CA GLU A 183 -8.45 -5.72 14.12
C GLU A 183 -7.14 -4.93 14.00
N VAL A 184 -6.03 -5.63 13.74
CA VAL A 184 -4.70 -5.03 13.68
C VAL A 184 -4.55 -4.13 12.46
N VAL A 185 -4.98 -4.60 11.28
CA VAL A 185 -4.84 -3.84 10.04
C VAL A 185 -5.79 -2.66 10.00
N SER A 186 -7.05 -2.80 10.45
CA SER A 186 -7.99 -1.68 10.48
C SER A 186 -7.60 -0.58 11.47
N GLY A 187 -6.80 -0.89 12.49
CA GLY A 187 -6.31 0.07 13.48
C GLY A 187 -5.13 0.94 13.02
N ASP A 188 -4.45 0.60 11.91
CA ASP A 188 -3.26 1.33 11.43
C ASP A 188 -3.38 1.69 9.93
N PRO A 189 -3.54 2.98 9.58
CA PRO A 189 -3.61 3.44 8.19
C PRO A 189 -2.43 3.02 7.31
N SER A 190 -1.25 2.83 7.88
CA SER A 190 -0.07 2.34 7.15
C SER A 190 -0.22 0.87 6.77
N LEU A 191 -0.80 0.04 7.64
CA LEU A 191 -1.12 -1.35 7.33
C LEU A 191 -2.29 -1.44 6.35
N ILE A 192 -3.32 -0.60 6.49
CA ILE A 192 -4.41 -0.53 5.51
C ILE A 192 -3.83 -0.24 4.12
N ASN A 193 -2.92 0.74 4.01
CA ASN A 193 -2.27 1.04 2.75
C ASN A 193 -1.42 -0.12 2.22
N LEU A 194 -0.71 -0.82 3.11
CA LEU A 194 0.13 -1.95 2.75
C LEU A 194 -0.68 -3.10 2.13
N PHE A 195 -1.79 -3.48 2.77
CA PHE A 195 -2.59 -4.64 2.35
C PHE A 195 -3.62 -4.30 1.29
N PHE A 196 -4.39 -3.23 1.51
CA PHE A 196 -5.54 -2.87 0.68
C PHE A 196 -5.24 -1.73 -0.29
N GLY A 197 -4.26 -0.88 0.03
CA GLY A 197 -4.05 0.39 -0.67
C GLY A 197 -5.11 1.40 -0.28
N ILE A 198 -4.70 2.58 0.19
CA ILE A 198 -5.64 3.67 0.47
C ILE A 198 -5.84 4.51 -0.80
N SER A 199 -7.06 4.99 -1.01
CA SER A 199 -7.33 5.98 -2.05
C SER A 199 -6.78 7.35 -1.68
N LEU A 200 -6.58 8.19 -2.69
CA LEU A 200 -6.24 9.58 -2.54
C LEU A 200 -7.29 10.31 -1.69
N SER A 201 -8.58 10.03 -1.92
CA SER A 201 -9.68 10.60 -1.13
C SER A 201 -9.51 10.33 0.36
N LEU A 202 -9.30 9.06 0.73
CA LEU A 202 -9.16 8.64 2.12
C LEU A 202 -7.86 9.17 2.73
N PHE A 203 -6.79 9.21 1.96
CA PHE A 203 -5.51 9.78 2.40
C PHE A 203 -5.64 11.27 2.74
N LEU A 204 -6.35 12.03 1.91
CA LEU A 204 -6.57 13.47 2.08
C LEU A 204 -7.46 13.80 3.29
N VAL A 205 -8.25 12.86 3.81
CA VAL A 205 -9.01 13.06 5.07
C VAL A 205 -8.08 13.46 6.23
N SER A 206 -6.85 12.93 6.26
CA SER A 206 -5.86 13.28 7.28
C SER A 206 -5.32 14.71 7.17
N PHE A 207 -5.62 15.41 6.07
CA PHE A 207 -5.18 16.77 5.76
C PHE A 207 -6.33 17.78 5.78
N ILE A 208 -7.53 17.39 6.24
CA ILE A 208 -8.63 18.32 6.43
C ILE A 208 -8.22 19.38 7.47
N GLY A 209 -8.36 20.65 7.11
CA GLY A 209 -7.93 21.81 7.89
C GLY A 209 -6.52 22.31 7.53
N CYS A 210 -5.76 21.60 6.69
CA CYS A 210 -4.44 22.03 6.24
C CYS A 210 -4.53 22.85 4.95
N ASP A 211 -3.57 23.76 4.77
CA ASP A 211 -3.41 24.48 3.51
C ASP A 211 -2.74 23.56 2.48
N ILE A 212 -3.33 23.50 1.29
CA ILE A 212 -2.85 22.70 0.17
C ILE A 212 -2.78 23.54 -1.09
N GLN A 213 -1.91 23.12 -2.01
CA GLN A 213 -1.83 23.67 -3.36
C GLN A 213 -2.23 22.60 -4.37
N VAL A 214 -3.34 22.84 -5.08
CA VAL A 214 -3.84 21.93 -6.11
C VAL A 214 -3.50 22.49 -7.48
N SER A 215 -2.83 21.69 -8.30
CA SER A 215 -2.63 21.98 -9.73
C SER A 215 -3.66 21.22 -10.54
N ILE A 216 -4.46 21.93 -11.34
CA ILE A 216 -5.53 21.35 -12.17
C ILE A 216 -5.22 21.53 -13.65
N ASN A 217 -5.80 20.67 -14.49
CA ASN A 217 -5.88 20.91 -15.93
C ASN A 217 -7.06 21.83 -16.21
N GLU A 218 -6.84 22.92 -16.93
CA GLU A 218 -7.89 23.58 -17.68
C GLU A 218 -8.05 22.84 -19.01
N GLU A 219 -9.19 22.17 -19.20
CA GLU A 219 -9.59 21.76 -20.55
C GLU A 219 -9.94 23.02 -21.34
N GLU A 220 -8.96 23.62 -22.00
CA GLU A 220 -9.24 24.48 -23.14
C GLU A 220 -9.81 23.60 -24.26
N ASP A 221 -11.11 23.77 -24.50
CA ASP A 221 -11.90 23.17 -25.57
C ASP A 221 -11.47 23.70 -26.97
N THR A 222 -10.16 23.66 -27.25
CA THR A 222 -9.61 24.07 -28.54
C THR A 222 -8.78 22.95 -29.11
N GLY A 223 -9.43 22.16 -29.97
CA GLY A 223 -8.76 21.31 -30.92
C GLY A 223 -7.74 22.12 -31.73
N LYS A 224 -6.46 21.77 -31.56
CA LYS A 224 -5.41 21.87 -32.57
C LYS A 224 -4.24 21.01 -32.12
N GLU A 225 -4.06 19.91 -32.83
CA GLU A 225 -2.83 19.14 -32.87
C GLU A 225 -1.70 20.07 -33.33
N ASP A 226 -0.63 20.16 -32.55
CA ASP A 226 0.69 20.42 -33.09
C ASP A 226 1.75 19.75 -32.21
N GLU A 227 2.31 18.68 -32.77
CA GLU A 227 3.51 17.99 -32.32
C GLU A 227 4.69 18.97 -32.23
N LYS A 228 5.09 19.36 -31.02
CA LYS A 228 6.48 19.76 -30.74
C LYS A 228 6.93 19.20 -29.39
N GLN A 229 7.58 18.03 -29.48
CA GLN A 229 8.31 17.43 -28.39
C GLN A 229 9.47 18.33 -27.95
N LYS A 230 9.37 18.88 -26.74
CA LYS A 230 10.45 19.61 -26.08
C LYS A 230 10.66 18.97 -24.70
N ASP A 231 11.61 18.04 -24.63
CA ASP A 231 12.15 17.56 -23.36
C ASP A 231 12.90 18.72 -22.69
N ARG A 232 12.19 19.49 -21.87
CA ARG A 232 12.80 20.47 -20.97
C ARG A 232 13.00 19.79 -19.62
N VAL A 233 14.28 19.60 -19.26
CA VAL A 233 14.69 19.31 -17.89
C VAL A 233 14.52 20.63 -17.12
N ILE A 234 13.58 20.66 -16.16
CA ILE A 234 13.48 21.76 -15.21
C ILE A 234 14.19 21.30 -13.94
N GLU A 235 15.49 21.61 -13.86
CA GLU A 235 16.10 21.85 -12.56
C GLU A 235 15.60 23.21 -12.10
N SER A 236 14.89 23.21 -10.97
CA SER A 236 14.60 24.36 -10.08
C SER A 236 14.98 25.76 -10.61
N GLU A 237 14.27 26.27 -11.61
CA GLU A 237 14.21 27.69 -11.92
C GLU A 237 12.80 28.02 -12.42
N GLU A 238 12.19 29.00 -11.76
CA GLU A 238 10.83 29.54 -11.93
C GLU A 238 10.53 29.95 -13.39
N HIS A 239 10.23 28.99 -14.24
CA HIS A 239 9.56 29.27 -15.52
C HIS A 239 8.05 29.12 -15.28
N GLN A 240 7.34 30.23 -15.46
CA GLN A 240 5.90 30.36 -15.29
C GLN A 240 5.17 29.43 -16.26
N ILE A 241 4.89 28.21 -15.81
CA ILE A 241 3.92 27.33 -16.45
C ILE A 241 2.55 27.93 -16.13
N GLN A 242 1.71 28.17 -17.14
CA GLN A 242 0.34 28.66 -16.99
C GLN A 242 -0.59 27.56 -16.46
N GLN A 243 -0.21 26.90 -15.37
CA GLN A 243 -1.09 26.00 -14.65
C GLN A 243 -1.97 26.80 -13.72
N LYS A 244 -3.27 26.50 -13.73
CA LYS A 244 -4.16 27.00 -12.69
C LYS A 244 -3.84 26.31 -11.37
N ARG A 245 -3.38 27.13 -10.43
CA ARG A 245 -3.03 26.72 -9.08
C ARG A 245 -4.07 27.25 -8.13
N ILE A 246 -4.75 26.34 -7.43
CA ILE A 246 -5.71 26.68 -6.39
C ILE A 246 -4.99 26.50 -5.06
N MET A 247 -4.84 27.59 -4.32
CA MET A 247 -4.29 27.61 -2.98
C MET A 247 -5.43 27.75 -1.97
N GLY A 248 -5.48 26.89 -0.97
CA GLY A 248 -6.46 27.06 0.10
C GLY A 248 -6.48 25.92 1.10
N CYS A 249 -7.39 26.03 2.05
CA CYS A 249 -7.54 25.06 3.13
C CYS A 249 -8.45 23.91 2.68
N LEU A 250 -7.99 22.66 2.79
CA LEU A 250 -8.80 21.49 2.49
C LEU A 250 -9.91 21.36 3.53
N ILE A 251 -11.18 21.39 3.10
CA ILE A 251 -12.33 21.26 4.01
C ILE A 251 -12.86 19.84 4.02
N GLU A 252 -12.95 19.24 2.84
CA GLU A 252 -13.64 17.97 2.64
C GLU A 252 -12.98 17.19 1.51
N SER A 253 -12.98 15.86 1.67
CA SER A 253 -12.47 14.91 0.68
C SER A 253 -13.52 13.83 0.48
N GLU A 254 -14.15 13.85 -0.69
CA GLU A 254 -15.17 12.87 -1.12
C GLU A 254 -14.50 11.81 -2.01
N GLU A 255 -15.25 10.79 -2.45
CA GLU A 255 -14.70 9.71 -3.27
C GLU A 255 -14.13 10.18 -4.62
N SER A 256 -14.72 11.20 -5.24
CA SER A 256 -14.34 11.69 -6.58
C SER A 256 -13.82 13.13 -6.60
N ALA A 257 -13.92 13.87 -5.51
CA ALA A 257 -13.66 15.31 -5.47
C ALA A 257 -13.14 15.77 -4.11
N ILE A 258 -12.51 16.95 -4.11
CA ILE A 258 -12.12 17.67 -2.90
C ILE A 258 -12.74 19.06 -2.89
N GLN A 259 -12.95 19.59 -1.68
CA GLN A 259 -13.38 20.97 -1.48
C GLN A 259 -12.28 21.77 -0.80
N VAL A 260 -11.86 22.85 -1.46
CA VAL A 260 -10.80 23.74 -0.98
C VAL A 260 -11.39 25.12 -0.71
N LYS A 261 -11.16 25.64 0.49
CA LYS A 261 -11.55 27.00 0.88
C LYS A 261 -10.47 27.98 0.52
N TRP A 262 -10.81 29.00 -0.24
CA TRP A 262 -9.95 30.15 -0.46
C TRP A 262 -10.69 31.44 -0.09
N GLY A 263 -10.24 32.10 0.98
CA GLY A 263 -10.95 33.26 1.54
C GLY A 263 -12.36 32.89 2.01
N ASN A 264 -13.37 33.46 1.35
CA ASN A 264 -14.80 33.18 1.60
C ASN A 264 -15.43 32.24 0.56
N GLU A 265 -14.66 31.80 -0.43
CA GLU A 265 -15.13 30.93 -1.51
C GLU A 265 -14.74 29.48 -1.23
N ILE A 266 -15.61 28.55 -1.62
CA ILE A 266 -15.35 27.11 -1.58
C ILE A 266 -15.34 26.64 -3.03
N GLN A 267 -14.22 26.06 -3.45
CA GLN A 267 -14.06 25.48 -4.77
C GLN A 267 -14.06 23.96 -4.66
N ARG A 268 -14.93 23.32 -5.45
CA ARG A 268 -14.98 21.87 -5.59
C ARG A 268 -14.15 21.46 -6.81
N ILE A 269 -13.19 20.56 -6.63
CA ILE A 269 -12.25 20.12 -7.67
C ILE A 269 -12.39 18.60 -7.83
N GLN A 270 -12.59 18.11 -9.04
CA GLN A 270 -12.65 16.66 -9.31
C GLN A 270 -11.23 16.07 -9.36
N PHE A 271 -11.04 14.85 -8.86
CA PHE A 271 -9.74 14.18 -8.94
C PHE A 271 -9.27 13.93 -10.36
N GLU A 272 -10.20 13.84 -11.30
CA GLU A 272 -9.87 13.69 -12.72
C GLU A 272 -9.14 14.92 -13.24
N ASP A 273 -9.50 16.12 -12.79
CA ASP A 273 -8.90 17.37 -13.25
C ASP A 273 -7.54 17.63 -12.60
N ILE A 274 -7.26 16.99 -11.45
CA ILE A 274 -6.04 17.21 -10.68
C ILE A 274 -4.82 16.61 -11.40
N CYS A 275 -3.79 17.43 -11.59
CA CYS A 275 -2.47 17.00 -12.03
C CYS A 275 -1.63 16.49 -10.86
N PHE A 276 -1.53 17.29 -9.80
CA PHE A 276 -0.82 16.97 -8.56
C PHE A 276 -1.26 17.92 -7.44
N ILE A 277 -1.04 17.50 -6.20
CA ILE A 277 -1.31 18.28 -4.99
C ILE A 277 0.01 18.43 -4.24
N LYS A 278 0.31 19.65 -3.79
CA LYS A 278 1.41 19.89 -2.83
C LYS A 278 0.80 20.15 -1.46
N LEU A 279 1.34 19.46 -0.47
CA LEU A 279 0.95 19.51 0.95
C LEU A 279 1.99 20.28 1.77
#